data_AF-A0A9X1VBH3-F1
#
_entry.id   AF-A0A9X1VBH3-F1
#
_cell.length_a   1.000
_cell.length_b   1.000
_cell.length_c   1.000
_cell.angle_alpha   90.00
_cell.angle_beta   90.00
_cell.angle_gamma   90.00
#
_symmetry.space_group_name_H-M   'P 1'
#
loop_
_entity.id
_entity.type
_entity.pdbx_description
1 polymer ?
#
loop_
_entity_poly.entity_id
_entity_poly.type
_entity_poly.pdbx_seq_one_letter_code
_entity_poly.pdbx_strand_id
1 'polypeptide(L)'
;MHMSGSAGMSNIGIHSGGGLGIVSYLIVLLCLLLVAHMHVLLRKHGSLLAQLRREHSTLVHSIPMTFSMVSTLALFMVIGCVLKGNLGTAYVLGCAGGIALSVAISLPFQDGIAVIDGMVSGAMGGLMGVMLGSMVPPTALYLSAGMMTILYAAAWLVVLRRIRLRQSN
;
A
#
# COMPACT_ATOMS: atom_id res chain seq x y z
N MET A 1 19.77 -32.30 -40.91
CA MET A 1 18.30 -32.41 -40.69
C MET A 1 18.00 -31.68 -39.39
N HIS A 2 17.68 -30.39 -39.29
CA HIS A 2 16.73 -29.52 -40.00
C HIS A 2 15.32 -30.09 -40.14
N MET A 3 14.45 -29.72 -39.19
CA MET A 3 13.14 -29.03 -39.33
C MET A 3 12.37 -29.22 -38.00
N SER A 4 12.08 -28.18 -37.22
CA SER A 4 11.08 -27.10 -37.40
C SER A 4 9.65 -27.53 -37.02
N GLY A 5 9.02 -26.73 -36.15
CA GLY A 5 7.60 -26.80 -35.77
C GLY A 5 7.42 -26.58 -34.27
N SER A 6 6.68 -25.60 -33.76
CA SER A 6 5.81 -24.61 -34.38
C SER A 6 5.55 -23.52 -33.35
N ALA A 7 5.40 -22.30 -33.87
CA ALA A 7 4.90 -21.11 -33.22
C ALA A 7 3.68 -21.37 -32.31
N GLY A 8 3.79 -20.86 -31.08
CA GLY A 8 2.67 -20.56 -30.20
C GLY A 8 2.78 -19.11 -29.75
N MET A 9 2.75 -18.17 -30.71
CA MET A 9 2.49 -16.76 -30.44
C MET A 9 1.14 -16.66 -29.74
N SER A 10 1.13 -16.62 -28.40
CA SER A 10 -0.02 -16.08 -27.67
C SER A 10 0.12 -14.57 -27.71
N ASN A 11 -0.46 -14.02 -28.77
CA ASN A 11 -0.74 -12.63 -28.99
C ASN A 11 -1.67 -12.17 -27.85
N ILE A 12 -1.10 -11.79 -26.69
CA ILE A 12 -1.85 -11.10 -25.65
C ILE A 12 -2.07 -9.69 -26.18
N GLY A 13 -3.15 -9.56 -26.96
CA GLY A 13 -3.67 -8.31 -27.46
C GLY A 13 -3.97 -7.39 -26.29
N ILE A 14 -3.01 -6.54 -25.95
CA ILE A 14 -3.24 -5.28 -25.24
C ILE A 14 -3.87 -4.33 -26.25
N HIS A 15 -5.10 -4.61 -26.67
CA HIS A 15 -5.89 -3.69 -27.48
C HIS A 15 -7.38 -3.91 -27.19
N SER A 16 -7.86 -3.24 -26.14
CA SER A 16 -9.11 -2.46 -26.11
C SER A 16 -9.57 -2.29 -24.66
N GLY A 17 -9.48 -1.05 -24.15
CA GLY A 17 -9.95 -0.73 -22.81
C GLY A 17 -9.40 0.59 -22.26
N GLY A 18 -9.40 1.66 -23.05
CA GLY A 18 -8.94 2.98 -22.59
C GLY A 18 -9.61 3.44 -21.27
N GLY A 19 -10.83 2.98 -20.99
CA GLY A 19 -11.51 3.25 -19.72
C GLY A 19 -10.97 2.48 -18.50
N LEU A 20 -10.52 1.23 -18.66
CA LEU A 20 -10.01 0.40 -17.55
C LEU A 20 -8.66 0.91 -17.04
N GLY A 21 -7.79 1.35 -17.94
CA GLY A 21 -6.53 1.99 -17.59
C GLY A 21 -6.77 3.26 -16.77
N ILE A 22 -7.65 4.15 -17.26
CA ILE A 22 -7.97 5.42 -16.58
C ILE A 22 -8.49 5.15 -15.16
N VAL A 23 -9.41 4.21 -14.98
CA VAL A 23 -9.94 3.87 -13.64
C VAL A 23 -8.85 3.33 -12.71
N SER A 24 -7.97 2.46 -13.21
CA SER A 24 -6.83 1.96 -12.42
C SER A 24 -5.88 3.09 -12.00
N TYR A 25 -5.54 4.01 -12.92
CA TYR A 25 -4.75 5.19 -12.60
C TYR A 25 -5.45 6.09 -11.57
N LEU A 26 -6.77 6.25 -11.67
CA LEU A 26 -7.56 7.08 -10.75
C LEU A 26 -7.57 6.50 -9.33
N ILE A 27 -7.68 5.17 -9.18
CA ILE A 27 -7.61 4.49 -7.88
C ILE A 27 -6.22 4.62 -7.27
N VAL A 28 -5.16 4.46 -8.07
CA VAL A 28 -3.78 4.66 -7.60
C VAL A 28 -3.56 6.11 -7.17
N LEU A 29 -4.02 7.07 -7.98
CA LEU A 29 -3.94 8.48 -7.66
C LEU A 29 -4.70 8.81 -6.36
N LEU A 30 -5.90 8.25 -6.18
CA LEU A 30 -6.69 8.41 -4.96
C LEU A 30 -5.97 7.81 -3.74
N CYS A 31 -5.39 6.61 -3.88
CA CYS A 31 -4.58 5.97 -2.84
C CYS A 31 -3.35 6.81 -2.48
N LEU A 32 -2.62 7.32 -3.48
CA LEU A 32 -1.46 8.19 -3.27
C LEU A 32 -1.85 9.51 -2.59
N LEU A 33 -2.95 10.14 -3.03
CA LEU A 33 -3.51 11.34 -2.40
C LEU A 33 -3.91 11.07 -0.94
N LEU A 34 -4.57 9.93 -0.67
CA LEU A 34 -4.93 9.52 0.68
C LEU A 34 -3.69 9.30 1.54
N VAL A 35 -2.70 8.54 1.06
CA VAL A 35 -1.44 8.30 1.78
C VAL A 35 -0.70 9.61 2.03
N ALA A 36 -0.59 10.50 1.04
CA ALA A 36 0.06 11.81 1.17
C ALA A 36 -0.69 12.72 2.16
N HIS A 37 -2.03 12.78 2.06
CA HIS A 37 -2.86 13.55 2.98
C HIS A 37 -2.73 13.02 4.42
N MET A 38 -2.69 11.69 4.60
CA MET A 38 -2.42 11.08 5.91
C MET A 38 -1.04 11.46 6.44
N HIS A 39 -0.02 11.46 5.58
CA HIS A 39 1.34 11.82 5.95
C HIS A 39 1.44 13.24 6.47
N VAL A 40 0.83 14.18 5.76
CA VAL A 40 0.75 15.59 6.16
C VAL A 40 -0.02 15.75 7.47
N LEU A 41 -1.13 15.02 7.66
CA LEU A 41 -1.89 15.06 8.90
C LEU A 41 -1.13 14.49 10.09
N LEU A 42 -0.42 13.36 9.91
CA LEU A 42 0.45 12.75 10.92
C LEU A 42 1.54 13.72 11.33
N ARG A 43 2.22 14.34 10.36
CA ARG A 43 3.24 15.36 10.63
C ARG A 43 2.66 16.55 11.40
N LYS A 44 1.46 17.01 11.02
CA LYS A 44 0.78 18.14 11.69
C LYS A 44 0.38 17.82 13.13
N HIS A 45 0.01 16.57 13.44
CA HIS A 45 -0.39 16.12 14.78
C HIS A 45 0.73 15.35 15.51
N GLY A 46 1.98 15.45 15.04
CA GLY A 46 3.12 14.71 15.61
C GLY A 46 3.34 14.99 17.10
N SER A 47 3.05 16.21 17.57
CA SER A 47 3.12 16.58 18.99
C SER A 47 2.09 15.86 19.86
N LEU A 48 0.87 15.64 19.35
CA LEU A 48 -0.19 14.88 20.02
C LEU A 48 0.07 13.37 19.97
N LEU A 49 0.63 12.86 18.87
CA LEU A 49 1.11 11.48 18.81
C LEU A 49 2.21 11.22 19.84
N ALA A 50 3.12 12.18 20.04
CA ALA A 50 4.17 12.07 21.05
C ALA A 50 3.63 12.06 22.49
N GLN A 51 2.47 12.66 22.77
CA GLN A 51 1.76 12.53 24.05
C GLN A 51 1.06 11.18 24.17
N LEU A 52 0.32 10.72 23.15
CA LEU A 52 -0.30 9.39 23.10
C LEU A 52 0.72 8.26 23.27
N ARG A 53 1.94 8.46 22.75
CA ARG A 53 3.08 7.55 22.92
C ARG A 53 3.46 7.35 24.39
N ARG A 54 3.40 8.39 25.22
CA ARG A 54 3.80 8.29 26.64
C ARG A 54 2.80 7.47 27.46
N GLU A 55 1.52 7.44 27.06
CA GLU A 55 0.48 6.70 27.80
C GLU A 55 0.32 5.26 27.34
N HIS A 56 0.54 4.93 26.06
CA HIS A 56 0.29 3.58 25.54
C HIS A 56 1.40 3.08 24.61
N SER A 57 2.36 2.32 25.18
CA SER A 57 3.50 1.72 24.47
C SER A 57 3.09 0.80 23.31
N THR A 58 1.95 0.12 23.39
CA THR A 58 1.46 -0.82 22.35
C THR A 58 0.87 -0.14 21.12
N LEU A 59 0.34 1.08 21.26
CA LEU A 59 -0.25 1.85 20.15
C LEU A 59 0.84 2.39 19.21
N VAL A 60 2.03 2.67 19.75
CA VAL A 60 3.16 3.23 19.01
C VAL A 60 3.72 2.24 17.99
N HIS A 61 3.58 0.94 18.26
CA HIS A 61 4.08 -0.11 17.36
C HIS A 61 3.02 -0.54 16.34
N SER A 62 1.78 -0.74 16.79
CA SER A 62 0.69 -1.23 15.94
C SER A 62 0.24 -0.24 14.86
N ILE A 63 0.31 1.08 15.12
CA ILE A 63 -0.08 2.11 14.15
C ILE A 63 0.85 2.11 12.92
N PRO A 64 2.17 2.33 13.05
CA PRO A 64 3.05 2.36 11.88
C PRO A 64 3.11 1.03 11.14
N MET A 65 2.98 -0.10 11.85
CA MET A 65 2.87 -1.43 11.24
C MET A 65 1.63 -1.55 10.35
N THR A 66 0.43 -1.31 10.90
CA THR A 66 -0.83 -1.44 10.14
C THR A 66 -0.90 -0.43 9.00
N PHE A 67 -0.44 0.79 9.20
CA PHE A 67 -0.37 1.81 8.14
C PHE A 67 0.58 1.41 7.01
N SER A 68 1.78 0.95 7.37
CA SER A 68 2.77 0.46 6.43
C SER A 68 2.24 -0.70 5.60
N MET A 69 1.65 -1.69 6.26
CA MET A 69 1.13 -2.89 5.59
C MET A 69 -0.01 -2.55 4.63
N VAL A 70 -1.01 -1.79 5.07
CA VAL A 70 -2.20 -1.53 4.25
C VAL A 70 -1.88 -0.61 3.07
N SER A 71 -1.04 0.41 3.28
CA SER A 71 -0.63 1.34 2.20
C SER A 71 0.21 0.64 1.13
N THR A 72 1.19 -0.17 1.54
CA THR A 72 2.04 -0.93 0.62
C THR A 72 1.23 -2.00 -0.09
N LEU A 73 0.37 -2.75 0.61
CA LEU A 73 -0.47 -3.79 0.02
C LEU A 73 -1.40 -3.22 -1.06
N ALA A 74 -2.06 -2.08 -0.80
CA ALA A 74 -2.93 -1.44 -1.80
C ALA A 74 -2.17 -0.98 -3.05
N LEU A 75 -1.02 -0.31 -2.88
CA LEU A 75 -0.19 0.17 -3.98
C LEU A 75 0.41 -0.97 -4.81
N PHE A 76 0.98 -1.96 -4.13
CA PHE A 76 1.68 -3.07 -4.79
C PHE A 76 0.75 -4.14 -5.35
N MET A 77 -0.50 -4.19 -4.90
CA MET A 77 -1.55 -4.95 -5.57
C MET A 77 -1.83 -4.45 -6.98
N VAL A 78 -1.89 -3.13 -7.17
CA VAL A 78 -2.08 -2.58 -8.52
C VAL A 78 -0.84 -2.84 -9.39
N ILE A 79 0.36 -2.61 -8.83
CA ILE A 79 1.62 -2.86 -9.53
C ILE A 79 1.74 -4.34 -9.93
N GLY A 80 1.41 -5.27 -9.04
CA GLY A 80 1.43 -6.72 -9.33
C GLY A 80 0.47 -7.14 -10.43
N CYS A 81 -0.67 -6.44 -10.56
CA CYS A 81 -1.59 -6.66 -11.68
C CYS A 81 -1.04 -6.13 -13.00
N VAL A 82 -0.43 -4.93 -13.00
CA VAL A 82 0.12 -4.30 -14.22
C VAL A 82 1.36 -5.07 -14.70
N LEU A 83 2.22 -5.53 -13.78
CA LEU A 83 3.48 -6.23 -14.09
C LEU A 83 3.32 -7.77 -14.09
N LYS A 84 2.12 -8.31 -14.31
CA LYS A 84 1.86 -9.76 -14.33
C LYS A 84 2.84 -10.56 -15.20
N GLY A 85 3.30 -9.96 -16.30
CA GLY A 85 4.26 -10.58 -17.24
C GLY A 85 5.71 -10.64 -16.76
N ASN A 86 6.09 -9.89 -15.71
CA ASN A 86 7.45 -9.88 -15.19
C ASN A 86 7.44 -9.84 -13.64
N LEU A 87 7.03 -10.95 -13.05
CA LEU A 87 6.87 -11.11 -11.59
C LEU A 87 8.17 -10.83 -10.83
N GLY A 88 9.33 -11.20 -11.38
CA GLY A 88 10.63 -10.93 -10.74
C GLY A 88 10.83 -9.44 -10.48
N THR A 89 10.63 -8.61 -11.49
CA THR A 89 10.69 -7.14 -11.35
C THR A 89 9.61 -6.62 -10.40
N ALA A 90 8.39 -7.16 -10.47
CA ALA A 90 7.30 -6.75 -9.59
C ALA A 90 7.63 -7.01 -8.11
N TYR A 91 8.20 -8.17 -7.76
CA TYR A 91 8.59 -8.48 -6.38
C TYR A 91 9.71 -7.59 -5.86
N VAL A 92 10.73 -7.31 -6.69
CA VAL A 92 11.80 -6.37 -6.31
C VAL A 92 11.23 -4.97 -6.07
N LEU A 93 10.33 -4.50 -6.93
CA LEU A 93 9.62 -3.23 -6.73
C LEU A 93 8.76 -3.24 -5.46
N GLY A 94 8.05 -4.35 -5.21
CA GLY A 94 7.22 -4.56 -4.03
C GLY A 94 8.00 -4.49 -2.73
N CYS A 95 9.14 -5.17 -2.69
CA CYS A 95 10.00 -5.16 -1.51
C CYS A 95 10.68 -3.79 -1.32
N ALA A 96 11.41 -3.31 -2.33
CA ALA A 96 12.17 -2.06 -2.22
C ALA A 96 11.27 -0.83 -2.05
N GLY A 97 10.18 -0.76 -2.81
CA GLY A 97 9.20 0.31 -2.71
C GLY A 97 8.35 0.19 -1.44
N GLY A 98 8.07 -1.02 -0.97
CA GLY A 98 7.41 -1.26 0.32
C GLY A 98 8.22 -0.70 1.48
N ILE A 99 9.52 -0.98 1.50
CA ILE A 99 10.46 -0.42 2.49
C ILE A 99 10.50 1.11 2.37
N ALA A 100 10.69 1.65 1.17
CA ALA A 100 10.80 3.10 0.96
C ALA A 100 9.54 3.85 1.44
N LEU A 101 8.35 3.33 1.12
CA LEU A 101 7.09 3.91 1.53
C LEU A 101 6.91 3.83 3.05
N SER A 102 7.29 2.71 3.66
CA SER A 102 7.23 2.55 5.11
C SER A 102 8.22 3.42 5.87
N VAL A 103 9.43 3.63 5.36
CA VAL A 103 10.36 4.61 5.94
C VAL A 103 9.76 6.00 5.88
N ALA A 104 9.14 6.36 4.74
CA ALA A 104 8.44 7.62 4.62
C ALA A 104 7.37 7.73 5.70
N ILE A 105 6.47 6.74 5.84
CA ILE A 105 5.36 6.72 6.80
C ILE A 105 5.84 6.73 8.26
N SER A 106 6.95 6.06 8.58
CA SER A 106 7.45 5.92 9.95
C SER A 106 8.34 7.07 10.42
N LEU A 107 8.85 7.92 9.52
CA LEU A 107 9.60 9.15 9.85
C LEU A 107 9.01 10.03 10.98
N PRO A 108 7.68 10.31 11.03
CA PRO A 108 7.10 11.12 12.11
C PRO A 108 7.17 10.49 13.51
N PHE A 109 7.43 9.18 13.63
CA PHE A 109 7.45 8.51 14.93
C PHE A 109 8.75 8.71 15.71
N GLN A 110 9.85 9.14 15.07
CA GLN A 110 11.19 9.39 15.66
C GLN A 110 11.83 8.22 16.44
N ASP A 111 11.10 7.14 16.73
CA ASP A 111 11.54 5.94 17.43
C ASP A 111 12.05 4.89 16.44
N GLY A 112 13.33 4.51 16.56
CA GLY A 112 13.96 3.57 15.63
C GLY A 112 13.27 2.20 15.56
N ILE A 113 12.72 1.71 16.68
CA ILE A 113 12.03 0.41 16.75
C ILE A 113 10.75 0.43 15.90
N ALA A 114 9.97 1.51 15.98
CA ALA A 114 8.75 1.67 15.19
C ALA A 114 9.04 1.82 13.68
N VAL A 115 10.18 2.42 13.34
CA VAL A 115 10.64 2.53 11.94
C VAL A 115 11.01 1.16 11.39
N ILE A 116 11.80 0.37 12.12
CA ILE A 116 12.23 -0.97 11.68
C ILE A 116 11.03 -1.89 11.50
N ASP A 117 10.09 -1.90 12.45
CA ASP A 117 8.88 -2.73 12.36
C ASP A 117 7.96 -2.27 11.22
N GLY A 118 7.85 -0.95 11.01
CA GLY A 118 7.19 -0.38 9.84
C GLY A 118 7.84 -0.83 8.53
N MET A 119 9.17 -0.85 8.43
CA MET A 119 9.90 -1.30 7.24
C MET A 119 9.66 -2.78 6.93
N VAL A 120 9.73 -3.65 7.94
CA VAL A 120 9.49 -5.09 7.78
C VAL A 120 8.05 -5.33 7.35
N SER A 121 7.10 -4.66 8.01
CA SER A 121 5.69 -4.74 7.67
C SER A 121 5.39 -4.19 6.26
N GLY A 122 6.06 -3.12 5.84
CA GLY A 122 5.97 -2.55 4.50
C GLY A 122 6.53 -3.45 3.41
N ALA A 123 7.68 -4.08 3.67
CA ALA A 123 8.24 -5.08 2.76
C ALA A 123 7.28 -6.26 2.60
N MET A 124 6.73 -6.76 3.71
CA MET A 124 5.77 -7.86 3.71
C MET A 124 4.48 -7.48 2.99
N GLY A 125 3.93 -6.31 3.28
CA GLY A 125 2.73 -5.76 2.62
C GLY A 125 2.95 -5.56 1.12
N GLY A 126 4.13 -5.09 0.71
CA GLY A 126 4.51 -4.93 -0.69
C GLY A 126 4.59 -6.26 -1.43
N LEU A 127 5.27 -7.27 -0.86
CA LEU A 127 5.35 -8.61 -1.45
C LEU A 127 3.98 -9.29 -1.54
N MET A 128 3.20 -9.24 -0.46
CA MET A 128 1.84 -9.79 -0.42
C MET A 128 0.91 -9.05 -1.40
N GLY A 129 1.07 -7.74 -1.52
CA GLY A 129 0.36 -6.92 -2.51
C GLY A 129 0.64 -7.41 -3.92
N VAL A 130 1.92 -7.56 -4.31
CA VAL A 130 2.30 -8.08 -5.62
C VAL A 130 1.71 -9.47 -5.88
N MET A 131 1.80 -10.38 -4.90
CA MET A 131 1.19 -11.72 -5.01
C MET A 131 -0.31 -11.62 -5.28
N LEU A 132 -1.04 -10.88 -4.46
CA LEU A 132 -2.50 -10.69 -4.62
C LEU A 132 -2.83 -10.06 -5.97
N GLY A 133 -2.08 -9.05 -6.41
CA GLY A 133 -2.26 -8.43 -7.72
C GLY A 133 -2.05 -9.39 -8.89
N SER A 134 -1.10 -10.33 -8.74
CA SER A 134 -0.83 -11.36 -9.75
C SER A 134 -1.84 -12.51 -9.75
N MET A 135 -2.51 -12.76 -8.62
CA MET A 135 -3.50 -13.84 -8.50
C MET A 135 -4.92 -13.37 -8.80
N VAL A 136 -5.25 -12.11 -8.52
CA VAL A 136 -6.61 -11.57 -8.68
C VAL A 136 -6.91 -11.28 -10.16
N PRO A 137 -8.09 -11.68 -10.67
CA PRO A 137 -8.53 -11.31 -12.01
C PRO A 137 -8.80 -9.80 -12.09
N PRO A 138 -8.51 -9.14 -13.23
CA PRO A 138 -8.57 -7.68 -13.35
C PRO A 138 -9.95 -7.10 -13.01
N THR A 139 -11.03 -7.84 -13.25
CA THR A 139 -12.40 -7.45 -12.87
C THR A 139 -12.62 -7.40 -11.35
N ALA A 140 -11.96 -8.25 -10.57
CA ALA A 140 -12.05 -8.27 -9.11
C ALA A 140 -11.03 -7.34 -8.43
N LEU A 141 -10.04 -6.82 -9.19
CA LEU A 141 -9.03 -5.90 -8.67
C LEU A 141 -9.65 -4.58 -8.20
N TYR A 142 -10.60 -4.04 -8.96
CA TYR A 142 -11.29 -2.80 -8.62
C TYR A 142 -12.07 -2.92 -7.31
N LEU A 143 -12.77 -4.05 -7.12
CA LEU A 143 -13.55 -4.31 -5.92
C LEU A 143 -12.64 -4.48 -4.70
N SER A 144 -11.57 -5.26 -4.83
CA SER A 144 -10.61 -5.50 -3.74
C SER A 144 -9.82 -4.24 -3.36
N ALA A 145 -9.33 -3.47 -4.34
CA ALA A 145 -8.68 -2.20 -4.08
C ALA A 145 -9.64 -1.17 -3.46
N GLY A 146 -10.89 -1.12 -3.94
CA GLY A 146 -11.95 -0.29 -3.36
C GLY A 146 -12.24 -0.65 -1.91
N MET A 147 -12.43 -1.94 -1.59
CA MET A 147 -12.66 -2.41 -0.23
C MET A 147 -11.48 -2.11 0.70
N MET A 148 -10.25 -2.30 0.22
CA MET A 148 -9.04 -1.96 0.99
C MET A 148 -8.96 -0.45 1.26
N THR A 149 -9.32 0.38 0.28
CA THR A 149 -9.36 1.84 0.45
C THR A 149 -10.40 2.26 1.48
N ILE A 150 -11.58 1.62 1.48
CA ILE A 150 -12.65 1.88 2.46
C ILE A 150 -12.22 1.45 3.86
N LEU A 151 -11.66 0.24 4.01
CA LEU A 151 -11.14 -0.26 5.28
C LEU A 151 -10.06 0.65 5.85
N TYR A 152 -9.16 1.12 4.99
CA TYR A 152 -8.12 2.07 5.36
C TYR A 152 -8.70 3.42 5.83
N ALA A 153 -9.68 3.96 5.11
CA ALA A 153 -10.37 5.19 5.51
C ALA A 153 -11.11 5.02 6.85
N ALA A 154 -11.76 3.87 7.07
CA ALA A 154 -12.44 3.55 8.33
C ALA A 154 -11.46 3.43 9.50
N ALA A 155 -10.36 2.70 9.33
CA ALA A 155 -9.29 2.59 10.33
C ALA A 155 -8.74 3.98 10.70
N TRP A 156 -8.57 4.85 9.69
CA TRP A 156 -8.13 6.22 9.93
C TRP A 156 -9.15 7.08 10.69
N LEU A 157 -10.44 6.98 10.35
CA LEU A 157 -11.49 7.69 11.08
C LEU A 157 -11.52 7.31 12.56
N VAL A 158 -11.24 6.05 12.89
CA VAL A 158 -11.12 5.59 14.28
C VAL A 158 -9.94 6.27 14.98
N VAL A 159 -8.77 6.32 14.33
CA VAL A 159 -7.57 6.99 14.88
C VAL A 159 -7.80 8.50 15.05
N LEU A 160 -8.39 9.17 14.06
CA LEU A 160 -8.76 10.59 14.14
C LEU A 160 -9.74 10.88 15.27
N ARG A 161 -10.77 10.04 15.44
CA ARG A 161 -11.72 10.17 16.55
C ARG A 161 -11.01 10.04 17.89
N ARG A 162 -10.10 9.08 18.04
CA ARG A 162 -9.29 8.91 19.26
C ARG A 162 -8.45 10.14 19.57
N ILE A 163 -7.81 10.73 18.57
CA ILE A 163 -7.00 11.95 18.73
C ILE A 163 -7.89 13.15 19.09
N ARG A 164 -9.02 13.35 18.39
CA ARG A 164 -9.91 14.49 18.62
C ARG A 164 -10.57 14.46 20.01
N LEU A 165 -10.98 13.27 20.48
CA LEU A 165 -11.55 13.11 21.82
C LEU A 165 -10.56 13.50 22.92
N ARG A 166 -9.25 13.30 22.70
CA ARG A 166 -8.20 13.70 23.64
C ARG A 166 -7.87 15.18 23.62
N GLN A 167 -8.17 15.91 22.54
CA GLN A 167 -7.99 17.37 22.50
C GLN A 167 -9.10 18.14 23.22
N SER A 168 -10.25 17.50 23.47
CA SER A 168 -11.41 18.12 24.13
C SER A 168 -11.44 17.93 25.66
N ASN A 169 -10.49 17.17 26.20
CA ASN A 169 -10.30 16.91 27.64
C ASN A 169 -9.00 17.58 28.08
#